data_AF-A0A498NCB2-F1
#
_entry.id   AF-A0A498NCB2-F1
#
_cell.length_a   1.000
_cell.length_b   1.000
_cell.length_c   1.000
_cell.angle_alpha   90.00
_cell.angle_beta   90.00
_cell.angle_gamma   90.00
#
_symmetry.space_group_name_H-M   'P 1'
#
loop_
_entity.id
_entity.type
_entity.pdbx_description
1 polymer ?
#
loop_
_entity_poly.entity_id
_entity_poly.type
_entity_poly.pdbx_seq_one_letter_code
_entity_poly.pdbx_strand_id
1 'polypeptide(L)'
;MAGYISTLAVILKTTNAKPWVNEFEPIELSCMIESISTPNPRIEWKKIKKGEPSYVYFGKQMAGDLERRAEIRHLASLFILNATRADTADYRCEVTAPNDQKSFDEILISLTVRVKPVVPRCSVPKSVPVGKPAELHCIEDEGYPKSHYQWFRNKEEIPEDPKSSPKFLNSSYAVSREMGTLKFSAVRKEDAGEYYCRARNEAGISECGPQMMEVYDINIAGIILGVVVVVTVLLCITVGIFCAYKRGYFTSQKQTGNNYKAPAKGDGVDYVRTDEEDVATDILGWVVQTLCYSLLCVDITATVEENGSSWHQAYTNSGSSPLPAPPEHLCKACGGQFDTSTDSEETLVHSRRASLSDLSRVEDIEGLSVRQLKEILARNFVNYQGCCEKWELMEKVTHLFNDQKDLHNLADPAEPSGQEENLCKICMDSPIDCVLLECGHMVTCSKCGKRMNECPICRQYVVRAVHVFRS
;
A
#
# COMPACT_ATOMS: atom_id res chain seq x y z
N MET A 1 41.97 -2.88 -65.55
CA MET A 1 41.97 -3.27 -64.13
C MET A 1 41.20 -2.21 -63.37
N ALA A 2 39.92 -2.47 -63.08
CA ALA A 2 39.15 -1.61 -62.18
C ALA A 2 39.73 -1.82 -60.77
N GLY A 3 40.39 -0.80 -60.23
CA GLY A 3 40.93 -0.85 -58.88
C GLY A 3 39.79 -1.02 -57.89
N TYR A 4 39.78 -2.13 -57.16
CA TYR A 4 38.99 -2.23 -55.95
C TYR A 4 39.53 -1.21 -54.96
N ILE A 5 38.83 -0.09 -54.82
CA ILE A 5 39.03 0.84 -53.72
C ILE A 5 38.53 0.10 -52.48
N SER A 6 39.43 -0.61 -51.79
CA SER A 6 39.15 -1.12 -50.45
C SER A 6 39.06 0.10 -49.54
N THR A 7 37.85 0.60 -49.34
CA THR A 7 37.58 1.69 -48.41
C THR A 7 37.83 1.16 -47.01
N LEU A 8 38.95 1.54 -46.41
CA LEU A 8 39.30 1.22 -45.02
C LEU A 8 38.32 1.95 -44.10
N ALA A 9 37.28 1.28 -43.63
CA ALA A 9 36.22 1.87 -42.80
C ALA A 9 35.72 0.86 -41.77
N VAL A 10 35.53 1.33 -40.54
CA VAL A 10 34.80 0.57 -39.53
C VAL A 10 33.30 0.66 -39.78
N ILE A 11 32.66 -0.51 -39.92
CA ILE A 11 31.21 -0.63 -40.12
C ILE A 11 30.67 -1.63 -39.11
N LEU A 12 29.69 -1.20 -38.32
CA LEU A 12 28.98 -2.01 -37.34
C LEU A 12 27.59 -2.37 -37.83
N LYS A 13 27.14 -3.56 -37.43
CA LYS A 13 25.81 -4.08 -37.75
C LYS A 13 25.25 -4.82 -36.55
N THR A 14 23.95 -4.69 -36.33
CA THR A 14 23.21 -5.49 -35.35
C THR A 14 22.23 -6.40 -36.05
N THR A 15 22.03 -7.61 -35.52
CA THR A 15 20.96 -8.51 -35.98
C THR A 15 19.59 -8.05 -35.49
N ASN A 16 19.52 -7.38 -34.34
CA ASN A 16 18.28 -6.92 -33.73
C ASN A 16 18.50 -5.64 -32.91
N ALA A 17 17.92 -4.54 -33.37
CA ALA A 17 18.01 -3.24 -32.67
C ALA A 17 17.06 -3.13 -31.46
N LYS A 18 16.05 -4.00 -31.34
CA LYS A 18 15.08 -4.02 -30.23
C LYS A 18 14.90 -5.43 -29.67
N PRO A 19 15.97 -6.06 -29.15
CA PRO A 19 15.89 -7.38 -28.58
C PRO A 19 15.08 -7.38 -27.29
N TRP A 20 14.46 -8.52 -27.00
CA TRP A 20 13.75 -8.75 -25.76
C TRP A 20 14.16 -10.09 -25.17
N VAL A 21 14.05 -10.22 -23.85
CA VAL A 21 14.35 -11.43 -23.08
C VAL A 21 13.41 -11.52 -21.88
N ASN A 22 13.09 -12.72 -21.41
CA ASN A 22 12.38 -12.84 -20.13
C ASN A 22 13.35 -12.66 -18.95
N GLU A 23 12.85 -12.17 -17.82
CA GLU A 23 13.65 -12.02 -16.61
C GLU A 23 14.29 -13.36 -16.22
N PHE A 24 15.57 -13.29 -15.85
CA PHE A 24 16.48 -14.37 -15.51
C PHE A 24 16.99 -15.25 -16.66
N GLU A 25 16.60 -14.96 -17.91
CA GLU A 25 17.17 -15.63 -19.08
C GLU A 25 18.41 -14.88 -19.62
N PRO A 26 19.35 -15.58 -20.27
CA PRO A 26 20.49 -14.97 -20.93
C PRO A 26 20.10 -14.29 -22.25
N ILE A 27 20.80 -13.23 -22.64
CA ILE A 27 20.64 -12.60 -23.95
C ILE A 27 21.95 -12.03 -24.51
N GLU A 28 22.10 -12.11 -25.84
CA GLU A 28 23.17 -11.44 -26.59
C GLU A 28 22.65 -10.16 -27.27
N LEU A 29 23.32 -9.04 -27.02
CA LEU A 29 23.18 -7.81 -27.78
C LEU A 29 24.20 -7.80 -28.91
N SER A 30 23.70 -8.00 -30.13
CA SER A 30 24.53 -8.17 -31.32
C SER A 30 25.21 -6.86 -31.74
N CYS A 31 26.54 -6.84 -31.67
CA CYS A 31 27.38 -5.79 -32.27
C CYS A 31 28.44 -6.47 -33.15
N MET A 32 28.11 -6.63 -34.43
CA MET A 32 28.96 -7.30 -35.42
C MET A 32 29.79 -6.26 -36.16
N ILE A 33 31.10 -6.50 -36.27
CA ILE A 33 32.00 -5.68 -37.08
C ILE A 33 31.99 -6.27 -38.51
N GLU A 34 31.32 -5.58 -39.44
CA GLU A 34 31.16 -6.02 -40.83
C GLU A 34 32.43 -5.76 -41.66
N SER A 35 33.10 -4.63 -41.40
CA SER A 35 34.40 -4.31 -41.97
C SER A 35 35.26 -3.55 -40.96
N ILE A 36 36.55 -3.89 -40.94
CA ILE A 36 37.57 -3.16 -40.18
C ILE A 36 38.97 -3.50 -40.73
N SER A 37 39.87 -2.53 -40.75
CA SER A 37 41.27 -2.71 -41.15
C SER A 37 42.26 -2.62 -39.98
N THR A 38 41.88 -1.89 -38.94
CA THR A 38 42.67 -1.77 -37.69
C THR A 38 42.73 -3.12 -36.95
N PRO A 39 43.93 -3.64 -36.62
CA PRO A 39 44.09 -4.98 -36.02
C PRO A 39 43.66 -5.07 -34.54
N ASN A 40 43.55 -3.94 -33.84
CA ASN A 40 43.13 -3.87 -32.44
C ASN A 40 42.23 -2.64 -32.22
N PRO A 41 40.94 -2.68 -32.66
CA PRO A 41 40.01 -1.60 -32.36
C PRO A 41 39.78 -1.44 -30.85
N ARG A 42 39.43 -0.22 -30.45
CA ARG A 42 38.86 0.05 -29.12
C ARG A 42 37.36 -0.19 -29.19
N ILE A 43 36.85 -1.09 -28.37
CA ILE A 43 35.43 -1.42 -28.26
C ILE A 43 34.95 -0.94 -26.90
N GLU A 44 33.84 -0.21 -26.89
CA GLU A 44 33.22 0.31 -25.69
C GLU A 44 31.72 0.00 -25.70
N TRP A 45 31.19 -0.44 -24.57
CA TRP A 45 29.75 -0.53 -24.35
C TRP A 45 29.31 0.44 -23.28
N LYS A 46 28.21 1.13 -23.55
CA LYS A 46 27.57 2.04 -22.61
C LYS A 46 26.10 1.65 -22.44
N LYS A 47 25.60 1.67 -21.21
CA LYS A 47 24.19 1.56 -20.86
C LYS A 47 23.64 2.97 -20.63
N ILE A 48 22.62 3.34 -21.38
CA ILE A 48 21.98 4.65 -21.37
C ILE A 48 20.66 4.53 -20.62
N LYS A 49 20.59 5.11 -19.43
CA LYS A 49 19.37 5.10 -18.61
C LYS A 49 18.93 6.54 -18.39
N LYS A 50 17.69 6.87 -18.78
CA LYS A 50 17.14 8.24 -18.68
C LYS A 50 18.03 9.31 -19.35
N GLY A 51 18.72 8.96 -20.44
CA GLY A 51 19.63 9.85 -21.15
C GLY A 51 21.06 9.92 -20.60
N GLU A 52 21.35 9.29 -19.47
CA GLU A 52 22.68 9.25 -18.87
C GLU A 52 23.44 7.98 -19.29
N PRO A 53 24.60 8.09 -19.97
CA PRO A 53 25.43 6.95 -20.33
C PRO A 53 26.33 6.52 -19.17
N SER A 54 26.43 5.22 -18.95
CA SER A 54 27.34 4.58 -17.98
C SER A 54 28.12 3.46 -18.67
N TYR A 55 29.40 3.28 -18.34
CA TYR A 55 30.22 2.25 -18.96
C TYR A 55 29.82 0.84 -18.48
N VAL A 56 29.59 -0.05 -19.45
CA VAL A 56 29.39 -1.49 -19.26
C VAL A 56 30.64 -2.27 -19.63
N TYR A 57 31.36 -1.82 -20.65
CA TYR A 57 32.63 -2.39 -21.07
C TYR A 57 33.56 -1.28 -21.55
N PHE A 58 34.73 -1.18 -20.94
CA PHE A 58 35.75 -0.19 -21.28
C PHE A 58 37.13 -0.73 -20.90
N GLY A 59 38.17 -0.38 -21.67
CA GLY A 59 39.54 -0.79 -21.33
C GLY A 59 39.76 -2.31 -21.27
N LYS A 60 38.97 -3.08 -22.04
CA LYS A 60 38.94 -4.55 -22.00
C LYS A 60 38.44 -5.16 -20.68
N GLN A 61 37.68 -4.40 -19.90
CA GLN A 61 37.10 -4.83 -18.63
C GLN A 61 35.60 -4.53 -18.61
N MET A 62 34.84 -5.42 -17.96
CA MET A 62 33.44 -5.18 -17.66
C MET A 62 33.34 -4.16 -16.52
N ALA A 63 32.29 -3.34 -16.52
CA ALA A 63 32.08 -2.27 -15.56
C ALA A 63 30.58 -2.11 -15.22
N GLY A 64 30.30 -1.36 -14.15
CA GLY A 64 28.94 -1.04 -13.74
C GLY A 64 28.17 -2.22 -13.15
N ASP A 65 26.84 -2.18 -13.26
CA ASP A 65 25.92 -3.18 -12.70
C ASP A 65 25.95 -4.55 -13.43
N LEU A 66 26.70 -4.64 -14.52
CA LEU A 66 26.89 -5.83 -15.35
C LEU A 66 28.27 -6.49 -15.17
N GLU A 67 29.17 -5.94 -14.34
CA GLU A 67 30.56 -6.39 -14.18
C GLU A 67 30.71 -7.91 -13.97
N ARG A 68 29.80 -8.52 -13.19
CA ARG A 68 29.81 -9.96 -12.87
C ARG A 68 28.77 -10.80 -13.61
N ARG A 69 27.97 -10.17 -14.48
CA ARG A 69 26.81 -10.82 -15.13
C ARG A 69 26.82 -10.69 -16.65
N ALA A 70 27.90 -10.18 -17.22
CA ALA A 70 28.04 -10.07 -18.65
C ALA A 70 29.48 -10.30 -19.12
N GLU A 71 29.63 -10.65 -20.38
CA GLU A 71 30.91 -10.88 -21.05
C GLU A 71 30.82 -10.43 -22.51
N ILE A 72 31.96 -10.16 -23.13
CA ILE A 72 32.02 -9.86 -24.56
C ILE A 72 32.21 -11.15 -25.35
N ARG A 73 31.32 -11.41 -26.30
CA ARG A 73 31.37 -12.52 -27.26
C ARG A 73 31.57 -12.00 -28.67
N HIS A 74 31.99 -12.88 -29.58
CA HIS A 74 32.10 -12.57 -31.01
C HIS A 74 32.82 -11.23 -31.30
N LEU A 75 33.94 -11.00 -30.61
CA LEU A 75 34.76 -9.79 -30.59
C LEU A 75 34.12 -8.56 -29.93
N ALA A 76 32.86 -8.24 -30.24
CA ALA A 76 32.20 -7.01 -29.81
C ALA A 76 30.76 -7.16 -29.31
N SER A 77 30.10 -8.32 -29.45
CA SER A 77 28.74 -8.54 -28.93
C SER A 77 28.74 -8.62 -27.40
N LEU A 78 27.77 -7.97 -26.74
CA LEU A 78 27.61 -8.05 -25.29
C LEU A 78 26.67 -9.20 -24.93
N PHE A 79 27.14 -10.15 -24.12
CA PHE A 79 26.35 -11.27 -23.64
C PHE A 79 26.02 -11.10 -22.17
N ILE A 80 24.74 -10.97 -21.83
CA ILE A 80 24.24 -10.87 -20.45
C ILE A 80 23.77 -12.27 -20.03
N LEU A 81 24.36 -12.81 -18.96
CA LEU A 81 24.13 -14.18 -18.49
C LEU A 81 22.78 -14.35 -17.80
N ASN A 82 22.35 -13.34 -17.06
CA ASN A 82 21.13 -13.36 -16.27
C ASN A 82 20.52 -11.95 -16.29
N ALA A 83 19.53 -11.74 -17.16
CA ALA A 83 18.89 -10.44 -17.35
C ALA A 83 17.88 -10.14 -16.24
N THR A 84 17.94 -8.95 -15.67
CA THR A 84 16.98 -8.46 -14.66
C THR A 84 16.15 -7.33 -15.24
N ARG A 85 14.98 -7.01 -14.67
CA ARG A 85 14.19 -5.85 -15.13
C ARG A 85 14.95 -4.52 -15.11
N ALA A 86 15.98 -4.39 -14.27
CA ALA A 86 16.85 -3.22 -14.20
C ALA A 86 17.81 -3.09 -15.40
N ASP A 87 17.95 -4.15 -16.20
CA ASP A 87 18.77 -4.20 -17.41
C ASP A 87 18.06 -3.63 -18.64
N THR A 88 16.74 -3.39 -18.57
CA THR A 88 15.98 -2.67 -19.60
C THR A 88 16.53 -1.25 -19.77
N ALA A 89 17.14 -0.99 -20.92
CA ALA A 89 17.80 0.27 -21.26
C ALA A 89 18.19 0.30 -22.75
N ASP A 90 18.62 1.47 -23.22
CA ASP A 90 19.32 1.60 -24.49
C ASP A 90 20.81 1.31 -24.27
N TYR A 91 21.37 0.39 -25.04
CA TYR A 91 22.79 0.04 -25.03
C TYR A 91 23.45 0.58 -26.29
N ARG A 92 24.60 1.22 -26.12
CA ARG A 92 25.42 1.76 -27.21
C ARG A 92 26.70 0.96 -27.32
N CYS A 93 26.93 0.38 -28.49
CA CYS A 93 28.21 -0.22 -28.86
C CYS A 93 28.98 0.81 -29.70
N GLU A 94 30.19 1.16 -29.28
CA GLU A 94 31.08 2.09 -29.98
C GLU A 94 32.37 1.37 -30.34
N VAL A 95 32.79 1.47 -31.60
CA VAL A 95 34.06 0.89 -32.06
C VAL A 95 34.91 1.97 -32.71
N THR A 96 36.13 2.16 -32.19
CA THR A 96 37.13 3.09 -32.72
C THR A 96 38.29 2.32 -33.36
N ALA A 97 38.55 2.60 -34.63
CA ALA A 97 39.55 1.98 -35.49
C ALA A 97 40.49 3.07 -36.07
N PRO A 98 41.56 3.47 -35.34
CA PRO A 98 42.39 4.63 -35.70
C PRO A 98 43.10 4.55 -37.07
N ASN A 99 43.29 3.35 -37.64
CA ASN A 99 43.94 3.20 -38.95
C ASN A 99 42.96 3.23 -40.14
N ASP A 100 41.66 3.25 -39.86
CA ASP A 100 40.61 3.29 -40.88
C ASP A 100 40.27 4.75 -41.21
N GLN A 101 39.90 5.05 -42.47
CA GLN A 101 39.50 6.41 -42.89
C GLN A 101 38.24 6.87 -42.16
N LYS A 102 37.24 5.97 -42.09
CA LYS A 102 36.16 6.08 -41.11
C LYS A 102 36.62 5.32 -39.87
N SER A 103 37.12 6.05 -38.88
CA SER A 103 37.74 5.50 -37.69
C SER A 103 36.78 5.28 -36.52
N PHE A 104 35.49 5.58 -36.68
CA PHE A 104 34.49 5.43 -35.63
C PHE A 104 33.15 5.03 -36.25
N ASP A 105 32.47 4.09 -35.60
CA ASP A 105 31.09 3.74 -35.87
C ASP A 105 30.40 3.28 -34.59
N GLU A 106 29.08 3.42 -34.54
CA GLU A 106 28.28 3.09 -33.36
C GLU A 106 26.92 2.52 -33.74
N ILE A 107 26.36 1.71 -32.84
CA ILE A 107 24.99 1.22 -32.94
C ILE A 107 24.27 1.36 -31.60
N LEU A 108 22.95 1.58 -31.67
CA LEU A 108 22.05 1.66 -30.53
C LEU A 108 21.11 0.46 -30.51
N ILE A 109 21.01 -0.20 -29.36
CA ILE A 109 20.21 -1.41 -29.14
C ILE A 109 19.31 -1.17 -27.92
N SER A 110 17.99 -1.14 -28.13
CA SER A 110 17.00 -0.96 -27.06
C SER A 110 16.60 -2.32 -26.47
N LEU A 111 17.25 -2.74 -25.39
CA LEU A 111 16.94 -4.00 -24.71
C LEU A 111 15.68 -3.84 -23.85
N THR A 112 14.71 -4.75 -24.04
CA THR A 112 13.53 -4.85 -23.18
C THR A 112 13.51 -6.17 -22.41
N VAL A 113 13.62 -6.11 -21.08
CA VAL A 113 13.43 -7.30 -20.23
C VAL A 113 11.97 -7.42 -19.84
N ARG A 114 11.34 -8.53 -20.23
CA ARG A 114 9.95 -8.84 -19.93
C ARG A 114 9.86 -9.59 -18.60
N VAL A 115 8.87 -9.23 -17.81
CA VAL A 115 8.62 -9.78 -16.48
C VAL A 115 7.27 -10.48 -16.52
N LYS A 116 7.23 -11.78 -16.24
CA LYS A 116 5.96 -12.52 -16.12
C LYS A 116 5.11 -11.94 -14.98
N PRO A 117 3.77 -12.03 -15.05
CA PRO A 117 2.92 -11.50 -14.00
C PRO A 117 3.19 -12.25 -12.68
N VAL A 118 3.19 -11.54 -11.56
CA VAL A 118 3.25 -12.17 -10.23
C VAL A 118 1.86 -12.69 -9.87
N VAL A 119 1.74 -13.62 -8.92
CA VAL A 119 0.44 -14.12 -8.43
C VAL A 119 -0.46 -12.93 -8.06
N PRO A 120 -1.59 -12.72 -8.76
CA PRO A 120 -2.42 -11.54 -8.56
C PRO A 120 -3.14 -11.57 -7.22
N ARG A 121 -3.39 -10.39 -6.66
CA ARG A 121 -4.22 -10.21 -5.47
C ARG A 121 -5.68 -10.17 -5.88
N CYS A 122 -6.39 -11.26 -5.64
CA CYS A 122 -7.82 -11.38 -5.92
C CYS A 122 -8.66 -10.99 -4.70
N SER A 123 -9.68 -10.17 -4.92
CA SER A 123 -10.66 -9.77 -3.93
C SER A 123 -12.04 -10.22 -4.38
N VAL A 124 -12.56 -11.28 -3.73
CA VAL A 124 -13.90 -11.82 -3.99
C VAL A 124 -14.74 -11.70 -2.71
N PRO A 125 -15.91 -11.05 -2.75
CA PRO A 125 -16.81 -11.00 -1.60
C PRO A 125 -17.23 -12.40 -1.17
N LYS A 126 -17.18 -12.69 0.14
CA LYS A 126 -17.57 -14.01 0.68
C LYS A 126 -19.05 -14.32 0.46
N SER A 127 -19.91 -13.32 0.56
CA SER A 127 -21.36 -13.47 0.43
C SER A 127 -22.01 -12.20 -0.11
N VAL A 128 -22.99 -12.35 -1.01
CA VAL A 128 -23.75 -11.22 -1.59
C VAL A 128 -25.25 -11.54 -1.61
N PRO A 129 -26.14 -10.60 -1.20
CA PRO A 129 -27.58 -10.80 -1.35
C PRO A 129 -28.03 -10.79 -2.82
N VAL A 130 -29.03 -11.60 -3.15
CA VAL A 130 -29.67 -11.60 -4.47
C VAL A 130 -30.16 -10.20 -4.85
N GLY A 131 -29.89 -9.79 -6.09
CA GLY A 131 -30.32 -8.51 -6.67
C GLY A 131 -29.46 -7.30 -6.28
N LYS A 132 -28.46 -7.47 -5.40
CA LYS A 132 -27.50 -6.41 -5.09
C LYS A 132 -26.30 -6.42 -6.04
N PRO A 133 -25.62 -5.28 -6.25
CA PRO A 133 -24.41 -5.23 -7.04
C PRO A 133 -23.23 -5.87 -6.29
N ALA A 134 -22.25 -6.39 -7.04
CA ALA A 134 -21.00 -6.90 -6.49
C ALA A 134 -19.84 -6.60 -7.43
N GLU A 135 -18.65 -6.38 -6.87
CA GLU A 135 -17.43 -6.16 -7.63
C GLU A 135 -16.33 -7.09 -7.12
N LEU A 136 -15.68 -7.76 -8.07
CA LEU A 136 -14.54 -8.63 -7.86
C LEU A 136 -13.33 -7.95 -8.51
N HIS A 137 -12.20 -7.93 -7.81
CA HIS A 137 -10.98 -7.27 -8.28
C HIS A 137 -9.81 -8.23 -8.37
N CYS A 138 -8.99 -8.05 -9.41
CA CYS A 138 -7.77 -8.80 -9.65
C CYS A 138 -6.65 -7.82 -9.93
N ILE A 139 -5.71 -7.71 -8.99
CA ILE A 139 -4.66 -6.69 -9.04
C ILE A 139 -3.30 -7.37 -9.16
N GLU A 140 -2.57 -7.01 -10.21
CA GLU A 140 -1.20 -7.40 -10.49
C GLU A 140 -0.43 -6.14 -10.89
N ASP A 141 0.77 -5.91 -10.35
CA ASP A 141 1.49 -4.64 -10.46
C ASP A 141 2.95 -4.79 -10.92
N GLU A 142 3.44 -6.02 -11.07
CA GLU A 142 4.86 -6.32 -11.29
C GLU A 142 5.18 -6.71 -12.75
N GLY A 143 4.20 -7.27 -13.46
CA GLY A 143 4.33 -7.81 -14.81
C GLY A 143 4.59 -6.73 -15.85
N TYR A 144 5.55 -7.00 -16.73
CA TYR A 144 5.90 -6.13 -17.86
C TYR A 144 6.10 -6.96 -19.15
N PRO A 145 5.45 -6.62 -20.28
CA PRO A 145 4.47 -5.56 -20.46
C PRO A 145 3.22 -5.74 -19.59
N LYS A 146 2.39 -4.70 -19.52
CA LYS A 146 1.25 -4.70 -18.60
C LYS A 146 0.32 -5.89 -18.88
N SER A 147 -0.02 -6.63 -17.82
CA SER A 147 -0.88 -7.81 -17.86
C SER A 147 -2.34 -7.50 -18.18
N HIS A 148 -2.97 -8.42 -18.91
CA HIS A 148 -4.42 -8.52 -19.08
C HIS A 148 -5.00 -9.60 -18.15
N TYR A 149 -6.26 -9.43 -17.76
CA TYR A 149 -6.90 -10.28 -16.77
C TYR A 149 -8.06 -11.08 -17.36
N GLN A 150 -8.19 -12.33 -16.89
CA GLN A 150 -9.26 -13.24 -17.27
C GLN A 150 -9.84 -13.84 -15.99
N TRP A 151 -11.16 -13.76 -15.84
CA TRP A 151 -11.86 -14.33 -14.69
C TRP A 151 -12.39 -15.71 -15.01
N PHE A 152 -12.36 -16.58 -14.01
CA PHE A 152 -12.87 -17.93 -14.08
C PHE A 152 -13.87 -18.16 -12.95
N ARG A 153 -14.95 -18.89 -13.24
CA ARG A 153 -15.93 -19.37 -12.27
C ARG A 153 -16.07 -20.87 -12.41
N ASN A 154 -15.86 -21.62 -11.34
CA ASN A 154 -15.95 -23.08 -11.33
C ASN A 154 -15.10 -23.72 -12.45
N LYS A 155 -13.88 -23.19 -12.67
CA LYS A 155 -12.91 -23.60 -13.72
C LYS A 155 -13.31 -23.28 -15.16
N GLU A 156 -14.38 -22.54 -15.36
CA GLU A 156 -14.81 -22.07 -16.68
C GLU A 156 -14.49 -20.58 -16.85
N GLU A 157 -13.90 -20.21 -18.00
CA GLU A 157 -13.60 -18.82 -18.32
C GLU A 157 -14.90 -18.03 -18.47
N ILE A 158 -14.97 -16.90 -17.78
CA ILE A 158 -16.08 -15.96 -17.90
C ILE A 158 -15.82 -15.12 -19.16
N PRO A 159 -16.68 -15.22 -20.20
CA PRO A 159 -16.47 -14.47 -21.42
C PRO A 159 -16.69 -12.98 -21.19
N GLU A 160 -16.06 -12.13 -22.00
CA GLU A 160 -16.20 -10.67 -21.89
C GLU A 160 -17.64 -10.21 -22.13
N ASP A 161 -18.31 -10.80 -23.13
CA ASP A 161 -19.74 -10.61 -23.36
C ASP A 161 -20.53 -11.81 -22.80
N PRO A 162 -21.40 -11.62 -21.78
CA PRO A 162 -22.27 -12.67 -21.26
C PRO A 162 -23.12 -13.36 -22.33
N LYS A 163 -23.51 -12.63 -23.39
CA LYS A 163 -24.36 -13.16 -24.48
C LYS A 163 -23.65 -14.18 -25.37
N SER A 164 -22.32 -14.20 -25.33
CA SER A 164 -21.51 -15.13 -26.14
C SER A 164 -21.59 -16.58 -25.66
N SER A 165 -22.08 -16.83 -24.45
CA SER A 165 -22.19 -18.17 -23.88
C SER A 165 -23.57 -18.42 -23.26
N PRO A 166 -24.25 -19.53 -23.58
CA PRO A 166 -25.56 -19.86 -23.03
C PRO A 166 -25.54 -20.03 -21.50
N LYS A 167 -24.38 -20.37 -20.91
CA LYS A 167 -24.21 -20.51 -19.46
C LYS A 167 -24.16 -19.18 -18.71
N PHE A 168 -23.83 -18.10 -19.42
CA PHE A 168 -23.66 -16.76 -18.86
C PHE A 168 -24.72 -15.77 -19.36
N LEU A 169 -25.60 -16.17 -20.28
CA LEU A 169 -26.65 -15.34 -20.88
C LEU A 169 -27.55 -14.66 -19.82
N ASN A 170 -27.78 -15.33 -18.71
CA ASN A 170 -28.59 -14.83 -17.61
C ASN A 170 -27.80 -13.95 -16.63
N SER A 171 -26.48 -13.88 -16.71
CA SER A 171 -25.70 -13.08 -15.77
C SER A 171 -25.56 -11.65 -16.27
N SER A 172 -25.72 -10.67 -15.38
CA SER A 172 -25.65 -9.24 -15.70
C SER A 172 -24.31 -8.64 -15.27
N TYR A 173 -23.22 -9.28 -15.67
CA TYR A 173 -21.87 -8.83 -15.36
C TYR A 173 -21.24 -8.02 -16.49
N ALA A 174 -20.23 -7.24 -16.14
CA ALA A 174 -19.28 -6.60 -17.04
C ALA A 174 -17.85 -6.95 -16.60
N VAL A 175 -17.01 -7.34 -17.56
CA VAL A 175 -15.59 -7.65 -17.34
C VAL A 175 -14.73 -6.53 -17.91
N SER A 176 -13.75 -6.07 -17.14
CA SER A 176 -12.67 -5.21 -17.63
C SER A 176 -11.35 -6.00 -17.66
N ARG A 177 -10.89 -6.38 -18.86
CA ARG A 177 -9.61 -7.11 -19.04
C ARG A 177 -8.37 -6.28 -18.70
N GLU A 178 -8.48 -4.96 -18.71
CA GLU A 178 -7.36 -4.06 -18.41
C GLU A 178 -7.28 -3.72 -16.92
N MET A 179 -8.44 -3.51 -16.27
CA MET A 179 -8.49 -3.16 -14.85
C MET A 179 -8.56 -4.40 -13.94
N GLY A 180 -8.89 -5.57 -14.50
CA GLY A 180 -9.06 -6.80 -13.72
C GLY A 180 -10.34 -6.86 -12.91
N THR A 181 -11.34 -6.03 -13.24
CA THR A 181 -12.60 -5.94 -12.51
C THR A 181 -13.68 -6.78 -13.17
N LEU A 182 -14.39 -7.59 -12.38
CA LEU A 182 -15.63 -8.27 -12.75
C LEU A 182 -16.76 -7.69 -11.90
N LYS A 183 -17.69 -6.99 -12.55
CA LYS A 183 -18.76 -6.24 -11.89
C LYS A 183 -20.12 -6.84 -12.23
N PHE A 184 -20.89 -7.22 -11.22
CA PHE A 184 -22.29 -7.62 -11.35
C PHE A 184 -23.18 -6.42 -11.04
N SER A 185 -24.12 -6.11 -11.94
CA SER A 185 -25.14 -5.08 -11.65
C SER A 185 -26.21 -5.59 -10.67
N ALA A 186 -26.57 -6.87 -10.77
CA ALA A 186 -27.50 -7.56 -9.89
C ALA A 186 -27.11 -9.04 -9.80
N VAL A 187 -26.61 -9.46 -8.63
CA VAL A 187 -26.17 -10.84 -8.41
C VAL A 187 -27.35 -11.80 -8.35
N ARG A 188 -27.24 -12.95 -9.00
CA ARG A 188 -28.24 -14.02 -8.98
C ARG A 188 -27.71 -15.27 -8.30
N LYS A 189 -28.58 -16.22 -7.94
CA LYS A 189 -28.17 -17.45 -7.21
C LYS A 189 -27.21 -18.31 -8.01
N GLU A 190 -27.39 -18.35 -9.32
CA GLU A 190 -26.55 -19.01 -10.31
C GLU A 190 -25.17 -18.36 -10.47
N ASP A 191 -24.97 -17.16 -9.91
CA ASP A 191 -23.67 -16.52 -9.83
C ASP A 191 -22.83 -16.99 -8.63
N ALA A 192 -23.39 -17.81 -7.73
CA ALA A 192 -22.60 -18.43 -6.68
C ALA A 192 -21.56 -19.40 -7.26
N GLY A 193 -20.37 -19.40 -6.67
CA GLY A 193 -19.32 -20.33 -7.10
C GLY A 193 -17.92 -19.94 -6.65
N GLU A 194 -16.97 -20.73 -7.14
CA GLU A 194 -15.55 -20.56 -6.89
C GLU A 194 -14.92 -19.70 -7.99
N TYR A 195 -14.45 -18.51 -7.61
CA TYR A 195 -13.86 -17.53 -8.51
C TYR A 195 -12.34 -17.48 -8.36
N TYR A 196 -11.65 -17.37 -9.48
CA TYR A 196 -10.24 -17.01 -9.52
C TYR A 196 -9.95 -16.19 -10.78
N CYS A 197 -8.86 -15.46 -10.75
CA CYS A 197 -8.41 -14.64 -11.87
C CYS A 197 -7.03 -15.11 -12.33
N ARG A 198 -6.84 -15.01 -13.64
CA ARG A 198 -5.59 -15.24 -14.35
C ARG A 198 -5.08 -13.92 -14.90
N ALA A 199 -3.87 -13.54 -14.54
CA ALA A 199 -3.13 -12.44 -15.14
C ALA A 199 -2.19 -12.98 -16.23
N ARG A 200 -2.17 -12.34 -17.40
CA ARG A 200 -1.39 -12.79 -18.56
C ARG A 200 -0.71 -11.62 -19.25
N ASN A 201 0.57 -11.79 -19.57
CA ASN A 201 1.29 -10.95 -20.51
C ASN A 201 2.14 -11.81 -21.47
N GLU A 202 2.97 -11.17 -22.29
CA GLU A 202 3.81 -11.86 -23.27
C GLU A 202 4.91 -12.74 -22.64
N ALA A 203 5.30 -12.47 -21.38
CA ALA A 203 6.31 -13.24 -20.65
C ALA A 203 5.73 -14.46 -19.93
N GLY A 204 4.42 -14.49 -19.67
CA GLY A 204 3.80 -15.64 -19.04
C GLY A 204 2.45 -15.35 -18.40
N ILE A 205 2.09 -16.25 -17.48
CA ILE A 205 0.78 -16.29 -16.84
C ILE A 205 0.97 -16.54 -15.34
N SER A 206 0.11 -15.94 -14.53
CA SER A 206 -0.06 -16.26 -13.11
C SER A 206 -1.55 -16.30 -12.75
N GLU A 207 -1.88 -17.05 -11.70
CA GLU A 207 -3.26 -17.22 -11.25
C GLU A 207 -3.31 -17.09 -9.73
N CYS A 208 -4.37 -16.47 -9.22
CA CYS A 208 -4.64 -16.48 -7.78
C CYS A 208 -5.38 -17.76 -7.38
N GLY A 209 -5.33 -18.06 -6.08
CA GLY A 209 -6.09 -19.17 -5.53
C GLY A 209 -7.61 -18.96 -5.62
N PRO A 210 -8.40 -20.05 -5.70
CA PRO A 210 -9.85 -19.97 -5.73
C PRO A 210 -10.46 -19.34 -4.47
N GLN A 211 -11.50 -18.52 -4.65
CA GLN A 211 -12.25 -17.88 -3.58
C GLN A 211 -13.75 -18.08 -3.80
N MET A 212 -14.45 -18.55 -2.75
CA MET A 212 -15.90 -18.82 -2.81
C MET A 212 -16.71 -17.53 -2.63
N MET A 213 -17.70 -17.32 -3.51
CA MET A 213 -18.75 -16.33 -3.35
C MET A 213 -20.10 -17.02 -3.17
N GLU A 214 -20.72 -16.82 -2.01
CA GLU A 214 -22.06 -17.31 -1.70
C GLU A 214 -23.13 -16.27 -2.05
N VAL A 215 -24.30 -16.73 -2.49
CA VAL A 215 -25.44 -15.85 -2.79
C VAL A 215 -26.63 -16.24 -1.94
N TYR A 216 -27.15 -15.30 -1.15
CA TYR A 216 -28.25 -15.53 -0.21
C TYR A 216 -29.47 -14.66 -0.50
N ASP A 217 -30.65 -15.16 -0.16
CA ASP A 217 -31.88 -14.38 -0.28
C ASP A 217 -32.00 -13.37 0.87
N ILE A 218 -32.56 -12.20 0.59
CA ILE A 218 -32.95 -11.26 1.63
C ILE A 218 -34.22 -11.82 2.31
N ASN A 219 -34.20 -11.96 3.64
CA ASN A 219 -35.34 -12.45 4.42
C ASN A 219 -36.46 -11.41 4.50
N ILE A 220 -37.21 -11.25 3.40
CA ILE A 220 -38.32 -10.29 3.29
C ILE A 220 -39.34 -10.50 4.43
N ALA A 221 -39.68 -11.75 4.75
CA ALA A 221 -40.62 -12.07 5.83
C ALA A 221 -40.14 -11.59 7.22
N GLY A 222 -38.84 -11.70 7.50
CA GLY A 222 -38.24 -11.23 8.75
C GLY A 222 -38.25 -9.70 8.85
N ILE A 223 -37.96 -9.02 7.74
CA ILE A 223 -38.02 -7.55 7.67
C ILE A 223 -39.47 -7.07 7.87
N ILE A 224 -40.43 -7.68 7.16
CA ILE A 224 -41.86 -7.33 7.29
C ILE A 224 -42.34 -7.55 8.72
N LEU A 225 -42.03 -8.71 9.32
CA LEU A 225 -42.40 -9.02 10.70
C LEU A 225 -41.79 -8.01 11.69
N GLY A 226 -40.51 -7.68 11.52
CA GLY A 226 -39.82 -6.69 12.34
C GLY A 226 -40.47 -5.30 12.26
N VAL A 227 -40.78 -4.83 11.04
CA VAL A 227 -41.46 -3.55 10.82
C VAL A 227 -42.84 -3.53 11.45
N VAL A 228 -43.62 -4.61 11.29
CA VAL A 228 -44.96 -4.72 11.90
C VAL A 228 -44.90 -4.65 13.42
N VAL A 229 -43.93 -5.32 14.05
CA VAL A 229 -43.73 -5.27 15.51
C VAL A 229 -43.39 -3.85 15.96
N VAL A 230 -42.45 -3.17 15.29
CA VAL A 230 -42.06 -1.79 15.63
C VAL A 230 -43.24 -0.83 15.50
N VAL A 231 -43.99 -0.90 14.39
CA VAL A 231 -45.18 -0.04 14.18
C VAL A 231 -46.24 -0.30 15.25
N THR A 232 -46.46 -1.56 15.63
CA THR A 232 -47.43 -1.92 16.68
C THR A 232 -47.02 -1.34 18.03
N VAL A 233 -45.73 -1.44 18.40
CA VAL A 233 -45.21 -0.86 19.65
C VAL A 233 -45.36 0.65 19.67
N LEU A 234 -45.04 1.34 18.57
CA LEU A 234 -45.22 2.79 18.45
C LEU A 234 -46.69 3.20 18.55
N LEU A 235 -47.61 2.43 17.95
CA LEU A 235 -49.05 2.63 18.13
C LEU A 235 -49.49 2.45 19.59
N CYS A 236 -49.00 1.42 20.28
CA CYS A 236 -49.31 1.23 21.70
C CYS A 236 -48.77 2.37 22.57
N ILE A 237 -47.56 2.86 22.29
CA ILE A 237 -46.95 4.00 23.02
C ILE A 237 -47.78 5.27 22.78
N THR A 238 -48.10 5.60 21.52
CA THR A 238 -48.88 6.79 21.19
C THR A 238 -50.28 6.75 21.81
N VAL A 239 -50.96 5.60 21.77
CA VAL A 239 -52.25 5.40 22.46
C VAL A 239 -52.08 5.52 23.97
N GLY A 240 -51.04 4.93 24.55
CA GLY A 240 -50.73 5.02 25.97
C GLY A 240 -50.54 6.47 26.43
N ILE A 241 -49.78 7.26 25.67
CA ILE A 241 -49.58 8.69 25.89
C ILE A 241 -50.90 9.45 25.76
N PHE A 242 -51.69 9.21 24.71
CA PHE A 242 -53.00 9.84 24.52
C PHE A 242 -53.97 9.53 25.66
N CYS A 243 -54.00 8.28 26.14
CA CYS A 243 -54.80 7.87 27.29
C CYS A 243 -54.31 8.52 28.59
N ALA A 244 -53.00 8.69 28.79
CA ALA A 244 -52.43 9.38 29.95
C ALA A 244 -52.80 10.87 29.96
N TYR A 245 -52.78 11.53 28.79
CA TYR A 245 -53.27 12.90 28.62
C TYR A 245 -54.77 13.01 28.96
N LYS A 246 -55.60 12.11 28.42
CA LYS A 246 -57.06 12.16 28.62
C LYS A 246 -57.49 11.82 30.06
N ARG A 247 -56.73 10.97 30.77
CA ARG A 247 -56.99 10.61 32.18
C ARG A 247 -56.37 11.59 33.20
N GLY A 248 -55.73 12.67 32.75
CA GLY A 248 -55.24 13.73 33.63
C GLY A 248 -53.95 13.39 34.41
N TYR A 249 -53.18 12.39 33.97
CA TYR A 249 -51.91 12.03 34.63
C TYR A 249 -50.77 13.01 34.33
N PHE A 250 -50.88 13.79 33.25
CA PHE A 250 -49.99 14.91 32.97
C PHE A 250 -50.62 16.22 33.45
N THR A 251 -50.54 16.49 34.75
CA THR A 251 -50.78 17.84 35.28
C THR A 251 -49.61 18.74 34.86
N SER A 252 -49.85 19.70 33.98
CA SER A 252 -48.91 20.81 33.76
C SER A 252 -48.79 21.60 35.07
N GLN A 253 -47.74 21.36 35.85
CA GLN A 253 -47.45 22.11 37.05
C GLN A 253 -46.86 23.47 36.66
N LYS A 254 -47.72 24.46 36.41
CA LYS A 254 -47.29 25.87 36.32
C LYS A 254 -46.91 26.33 37.73
N GLN A 255 -45.61 26.35 38.05
CA GLN A 255 -45.12 26.94 39.30
C GLN A 255 -45.53 28.42 39.40
N THR A 256 -46.13 28.78 40.55
CA THR A 256 -46.48 30.12 40.99
C THR A 256 -45.47 30.60 42.04
N GLY A 257 -45.02 31.86 41.94
CA GLY A 257 -44.16 32.58 42.90
C GLY A 257 -42.90 33.18 42.21
N ASN A 258 -42.50 34.45 42.35
CA ASN A 258 -42.77 35.46 43.37
C ASN A 258 -42.62 36.92 42.86
N ASN A 259 -43.28 37.86 43.54
CA ASN A 259 -43.03 39.31 43.46
C ASN A 259 -41.56 39.66 43.78
N TYR A 260 -40.92 40.49 42.95
CA TYR A 260 -39.97 41.50 43.44
C TYR A 260 -40.07 42.79 42.62
N LYS A 261 -40.10 43.88 43.38
CA LYS A 261 -40.17 45.29 42.99
C LYS A 261 -38.81 45.69 42.40
N ALA A 262 -38.78 46.23 41.19
CA ALA A 262 -37.54 46.73 40.58
C ALA A 262 -37.15 48.11 41.16
N PRO A 263 -35.88 48.33 41.54
CA PRO A 263 -35.27 49.64 41.44
C PRO A 263 -34.47 49.76 40.13
N ALA A 264 -34.32 51.00 39.69
CA ALA A 264 -33.74 51.38 38.43
C ALA A 264 -32.23 51.11 38.32
N LYS A 265 -31.80 50.91 37.06
CA LYS A 265 -30.52 51.30 36.45
C LYS A 265 -29.39 50.24 36.44
N GLY A 266 -28.89 49.96 35.23
CA GLY A 266 -27.57 49.37 34.98
C GLY A 266 -27.54 48.31 33.88
N ASP A 267 -27.10 48.72 32.70
CA ASP A 267 -26.46 47.97 31.61
C ASP A 267 -26.74 46.48 31.38
N GLY A 268 -27.41 46.24 30.24
CA GLY A 268 -27.11 45.26 29.19
C GLY A 268 -26.55 43.89 29.55
N VAL A 269 -27.38 42.87 29.37
CA VAL A 269 -27.03 41.61 28.66
C VAL A 269 -28.31 40.91 28.22
N ASP A 270 -28.39 40.59 26.93
CA ASP A 270 -29.52 39.91 26.30
C ASP A 270 -29.33 38.39 26.45
N TYR A 271 -30.17 37.75 27.26
CA TYR A 271 -30.29 36.28 27.30
C TYR A 271 -31.66 35.91 26.78
N VAL A 272 -31.69 35.42 25.53
CA VAL A 272 -32.87 34.79 24.93
C VAL A 272 -33.26 33.59 25.78
N ARG A 273 -34.41 33.72 26.43
CA ARG A 273 -35.17 32.64 27.04
C ARG A 273 -35.84 31.86 25.91
N THR A 274 -35.41 30.63 25.66
CA THR A 274 -36.17 29.70 24.82
C THR A 274 -37.39 29.25 25.61
N ASP A 275 -38.57 29.69 25.18
CA ASP A 275 -39.83 29.18 25.68
C ASP A 275 -40.01 27.72 25.23
N GLU A 276 -40.40 26.85 26.16
CA GLU A 276 -40.60 25.40 25.97
C GLU A 276 -41.88 25.10 25.17
N GLU A 277 -41.96 25.56 23.92
CA GLU A 277 -43.06 25.25 23.00
C GLU A 277 -42.56 24.87 21.60
N ASP A 278 -41.57 23.98 21.45
CA ASP A 278 -41.15 23.55 20.09
C ASP A 278 -40.60 22.11 19.93
N VAL A 279 -40.72 21.22 20.94
CA VAL A 279 -40.12 19.86 20.83
C VAL A 279 -41.05 18.85 20.12
N ALA A 280 -42.37 19.10 20.08
CA ALA A 280 -43.33 18.18 19.44
C ALA A 280 -43.37 18.30 17.91
N THR A 281 -43.10 19.50 17.38
CA THR A 281 -43.00 19.82 15.95
C THR A 281 -41.71 19.29 15.33
N ASP A 282 -40.61 19.27 16.09
CA ASP A 282 -39.34 18.72 15.63
C ASP A 282 -39.36 17.18 15.50
N ILE A 283 -39.90 16.42 16.46
CA ILE A 283 -39.87 14.95 16.39
C ILE A 283 -40.72 14.42 15.23
N LEU A 284 -41.87 15.03 14.96
CA LEU A 284 -42.69 14.74 13.78
C LEU A 284 -41.96 15.15 12.49
N GLY A 285 -41.25 16.28 12.50
CA GLY A 285 -40.37 16.72 11.41
C GLY A 285 -39.27 15.71 11.10
N TRP A 286 -38.55 15.22 12.11
CA TRP A 286 -37.48 14.21 11.96
C TRP A 286 -38.01 12.86 11.49
N VAL A 287 -39.19 12.42 11.95
CA VAL A 287 -39.81 11.17 11.49
C VAL A 287 -40.27 11.28 10.03
N VAL A 288 -40.84 12.42 9.62
CA VAL A 288 -41.24 12.67 8.22
C VAL A 288 -40.01 12.84 7.32
N GLN A 289 -38.97 13.53 7.78
CA GLN A 289 -37.69 13.69 7.07
C GLN A 289 -37.02 12.32 6.86
N THR A 290 -36.97 11.47 7.90
CA THR A 290 -36.33 10.14 7.84
C THR A 290 -37.14 9.17 6.97
N LEU A 291 -38.49 9.24 7.02
CA LEU A 291 -39.36 8.46 6.14
C LEU A 291 -39.27 8.94 4.67
N CYS A 292 -39.14 10.24 4.41
CA CYS A 292 -38.89 10.78 3.06
C CYS A 292 -37.53 10.35 2.49
N TYR A 293 -36.47 10.37 3.30
CA TYR A 293 -35.14 9.89 2.88
C TYR A 293 -35.10 8.38 2.61
N SER A 294 -35.98 7.61 3.25
CA SER A 294 -36.04 6.14 3.10
C SER A 294 -36.88 5.69 1.90
N LEU A 295 -37.82 6.51 1.42
CA LEU A 295 -38.79 6.16 0.37
C LEU A 295 -38.46 6.74 -1.03
N LEU A 296 -37.50 7.65 -1.16
CA LEU A 296 -37.19 8.35 -2.42
C LEU A 296 -35.80 8.08 -3.02
N CYS A 297 -35.02 7.16 -2.48
CA CYS A 297 -33.71 6.82 -3.05
C CYS A 297 -33.65 5.38 -3.57
N VAL A 298 -34.33 5.15 -4.70
CA VAL A 298 -33.96 4.11 -5.69
C VAL A 298 -34.00 4.76 -7.09
N ASP A 299 -32.81 5.13 -7.53
CA ASP A 299 -32.24 5.34 -8.88
C ASP A 299 -33.06 5.96 -10.05
N ILE A 300 -32.46 6.94 -10.72
CA ILE A 300 -32.00 6.84 -12.13
C ILE A 300 -30.86 7.84 -12.39
N THR A 301 -29.84 7.31 -13.06
CA THR A 301 -28.58 7.90 -13.53
C THR A 301 -28.71 8.83 -14.74
N ALA A 302 -27.80 9.82 -14.78
CA ALA A 302 -27.03 10.34 -15.92
C ALA A 302 -27.73 11.00 -17.13
N THR A 303 -27.37 12.27 -17.39
CA THR A 303 -26.89 12.74 -18.70
C THR A 303 -25.90 13.90 -18.53
N VAL A 304 -24.84 13.84 -19.34
CA VAL A 304 -23.70 14.76 -19.49
C VAL A 304 -24.09 15.91 -20.43
N GLU A 305 -23.64 17.15 -20.17
CA GLU A 305 -22.79 17.98 -21.08
C GLU A 305 -22.69 19.46 -20.66
N GLU A 306 -21.51 19.98 -20.98
CA GLU A 306 -20.81 21.26 -20.81
C GLU A 306 -21.62 22.56 -20.70
N ASN A 307 -21.12 23.53 -19.92
CA ASN A 307 -20.31 24.66 -20.45
C ASN A 307 -19.99 25.72 -19.37
N GLY A 308 -18.72 26.16 -19.32
CA GLY A 308 -18.32 27.57 -19.28
C GLY A 308 -18.53 28.46 -18.04
N SER A 309 -17.40 29.05 -17.61
CA SER A 309 -17.20 30.36 -16.93
C SER A 309 -17.56 30.47 -15.43
N SER A 310 -16.55 30.50 -14.54
CA SER A 310 -15.78 31.70 -14.12
C SER A 310 -16.60 32.72 -13.35
N TRP A 311 -16.41 32.79 -12.02
CA TRP A 311 -16.13 34.04 -11.30
C TRP A 311 -15.29 33.75 -10.06
N HIS A 312 -14.16 34.47 -9.99
CA HIS A 312 -13.38 34.68 -8.78
C HIS A 312 -14.24 35.44 -7.74
N GLN A 313 -14.08 35.11 -6.46
CA GLN A 313 -13.65 36.11 -5.47
C GLN A 313 -13.30 35.47 -4.14
N ALA A 314 -12.08 35.79 -3.70
CA ALA A 314 -11.57 35.55 -2.37
C ALA A 314 -12.27 36.44 -1.35
N TYR A 315 -12.51 35.91 -0.15
CA TYR A 315 -12.46 36.69 1.07
C TYR A 315 -11.73 35.92 2.16
N THR A 316 -10.70 36.59 2.67
CA THR A 316 -9.89 36.27 3.85
C THR A 316 -10.66 36.55 5.13
N ASN A 317 -10.47 35.71 6.16
CA ASN A 317 -10.25 36.04 7.58
C ASN A 317 -10.34 34.71 8.37
N SER A 318 -9.25 34.14 8.89
CA SER A 318 -8.65 34.41 10.22
C SER A 318 -9.67 34.70 11.32
N GLY A 319 -9.88 33.70 12.21
CA GLY A 319 -10.73 33.81 13.39
C GLY A 319 -10.65 32.53 14.22
N SER A 320 -9.63 32.45 15.06
CA SER A 320 -9.38 31.39 16.04
C SER A 320 -10.27 31.55 17.28
N SER A 321 -10.97 30.47 17.67
CA SER A 321 -11.37 30.15 19.05
C SER A 321 -11.84 28.68 19.15
N PRO A 322 -11.74 28.04 20.32
CA PRO A 322 -11.49 26.60 20.45
C PRO A 322 -12.76 25.76 20.53
N LEU A 323 -12.73 24.59 19.89
CA LEU A 323 -13.73 23.53 20.08
C LEU A 323 -13.44 22.74 21.39
N PRO A 324 -14.50 22.22 22.06
CA PRO A 324 -14.40 21.59 23.37
C PRO A 324 -13.78 20.18 23.30
N ALA A 325 -13.15 19.77 24.40
CA ALA A 325 -12.53 18.46 24.56
C ALA A 325 -13.57 17.31 24.50
N PRO A 326 -13.21 16.13 23.96
CA PRO A 326 -14.03 14.93 24.08
C PRO A 326 -13.95 14.34 25.50
N PRO A 327 -14.96 13.58 25.95
CA PRO A 327 -15.08 13.13 27.33
C PRO A 327 -14.04 12.07 27.71
N GLU A 328 -13.67 12.08 28.99
CA GLU A 328 -12.65 11.26 29.62
C GLU A 328 -12.94 9.74 29.51
N HIS A 329 -11.90 8.96 29.20
CA HIS A 329 -11.95 7.50 29.15
C HIS A 329 -11.84 6.91 30.56
N LEU A 330 -12.98 6.57 31.17
CA LEU A 330 -13.03 5.69 32.34
C LEU A 330 -12.91 4.21 31.91
N CYS A 331 -12.07 3.43 32.60
CA CYS A 331 -12.01 1.98 32.42
C CYS A 331 -13.21 1.27 33.07
N LYS A 332 -14.09 0.68 32.26
CA LYS A 332 -15.33 -0.01 32.68
C LYS A 332 -15.13 -1.37 33.37
N ALA A 333 -13.89 -1.82 33.61
CA ALA A 333 -13.61 -3.09 34.28
C ALA A 333 -13.08 -2.95 35.73
N CYS A 334 -12.55 -1.79 36.14
CA CYS A 334 -11.97 -1.63 37.49
C CYS A 334 -12.17 -0.26 38.17
N GLY A 335 -12.73 0.76 37.52
CA GLY A 335 -13.16 2.00 38.18
C GLY A 335 -12.07 2.88 38.83
N GLY A 336 -10.78 2.67 38.53
CA GLY A 336 -9.69 3.47 39.10
C GLY A 336 -9.34 4.71 38.26
N GLN A 337 -9.14 5.85 38.93
CA GLN A 337 -8.59 7.10 38.39
C GLN A 337 -7.05 7.04 38.40
N PHE A 338 -6.38 7.54 37.35
CA PHE A 338 -4.91 7.62 37.33
C PHE A 338 -4.47 9.01 37.82
N ASP A 339 -4.10 9.12 39.11
CA ASP A 339 -3.44 10.30 39.65
C ASP A 339 -1.94 10.26 39.36
N THR A 340 -1.43 11.30 38.70
CA THR A 340 -0.01 11.68 38.71
C THR A 340 0.36 12.29 40.05
N SER A 341 1.29 11.69 40.78
CA SER A 341 2.13 12.40 41.76
C SER A 341 3.51 11.77 41.91
N THR A 342 4.44 12.65 42.22
CA THR A 342 5.90 12.60 42.07
C THR A 342 6.60 12.01 43.30
N ASP A 343 7.77 11.41 43.07
CA ASP A 343 8.93 11.18 43.95
C ASP A 343 8.81 10.36 45.26
N SER A 344 9.56 9.25 45.30
CA SER A 344 10.60 9.02 46.33
C SER A 344 11.54 7.88 45.92
N GLU A 345 12.84 8.16 45.98
CA GLU A 345 13.98 7.24 45.87
C GLU A 345 13.86 5.97 46.75
N GLU A 346 14.17 4.79 46.20
CA GLU A 346 15.16 3.84 46.76
C GLU A 346 15.50 2.71 45.76
N THR A 347 16.75 2.29 45.79
CA THR A 347 17.53 1.63 44.72
C THR A 347 17.62 0.08 44.78
N LEU A 348 17.97 -0.53 43.63
CA LEU A 348 18.56 -1.90 43.38
C LEU A 348 17.55 -3.06 43.32
N VAL A 349 17.35 -3.84 42.24
CA VAL A 349 18.25 -4.36 41.18
C VAL A 349 17.44 -4.47 39.87
N HIS A 350 17.87 -3.78 38.80
CA HIS A 350 17.31 -3.97 37.47
C HIS A 350 17.81 -5.31 36.92
N SER A 351 16.94 -6.33 36.90
CA SER A 351 17.20 -7.59 36.19
C SER A 351 17.45 -7.24 34.72
N ARG A 352 18.72 -7.28 34.28
CA ARG A 352 19.05 -7.16 32.86
C ARG A 352 18.30 -8.29 32.13
N ARG A 353 17.42 -7.90 31.22
CA ARG A 353 16.68 -8.83 30.36
C ARG A 353 17.70 -9.56 29.48
N ALA A 354 17.64 -10.88 29.43
CA ALA A 354 18.60 -11.67 28.67
C ALA A 354 18.54 -11.32 27.17
N SER A 355 19.71 -11.26 26.52
CA SER A 355 19.86 -10.99 25.10
C SER A 355 20.82 -11.99 24.45
N LEU A 356 20.71 -12.17 23.13
CA LEU A 356 21.60 -13.08 22.40
C LEU A 356 23.07 -12.59 22.45
N SER A 357 23.28 -11.28 22.54
CA SER A 357 24.60 -10.65 22.69
C SER A 357 25.28 -10.93 24.02
N ASP A 358 24.56 -11.45 25.02
CA ASP A 358 25.14 -11.85 26.31
C ASP A 358 25.78 -13.25 26.26
N LEU A 359 25.62 -13.97 25.14
CA LEU A 359 26.15 -15.33 24.95
C LEU A 359 27.44 -15.27 24.13
N SER A 360 28.47 -15.98 24.60
CA SER A 360 29.78 -16.01 23.95
C SER A 360 30.09 -17.36 23.30
N ARG A 361 29.51 -18.43 23.85
CA ARG A 361 29.69 -19.81 23.41
C ARG A 361 28.39 -20.60 23.55
N VAL A 362 28.28 -21.71 22.84
CA VAL A 362 27.05 -22.53 22.80
C VAL A 362 26.75 -23.12 24.19
N GLU A 363 27.79 -23.39 24.99
CA GLU A 363 27.66 -23.92 26.36
C GLU A 363 26.99 -22.93 27.32
N ASP A 364 27.03 -21.61 27.02
CA ASP A 364 26.37 -20.59 27.85
C ASP A 364 24.82 -20.73 27.77
N ILE A 365 24.29 -21.37 26.71
CA ILE A 365 22.86 -21.58 26.47
C ILE A 365 22.31 -22.65 27.43
N GLU A 366 23.11 -23.66 27.79
CA GLU A 366 22.70 -24.72 28.71
C GLU A 366 22.41 -24.19 30.13
N GLY A 367 23.17 -23.16 30.53
CA GLY A 367 23.03 -22.46 31.82
C GLY A 367 21.83 -21.52 31.92
N LEU A 368 21.12 -21.23 30.82
CA LEU A 368 19.98 -20.31 30.84
C LEU A 368 18.72 -20.94 31.45
N SER A 369 17.94 -20.11 32.15
CA SER A 369 16.59 -20.48 32.60
C SER A 369 15.59 -20.45 31.44
N VAL A 370 14.48 -21.19 31.58
CA VAL A 370 13.38 -21.21 30.58
C VAL A 370 12.85 -19.81 30.27
N ARG A 371 12.81 -18.92 31.28
CA ARG A 371 12.38 -17.53 31.11
C ARG A 371 13.36 -16.75 30.22
N GLN A 372 14.66 -16.91 30.44
CA GLN A 372 15.68 -16.23 29.64
C GLN A 372 15.72 -16.75 28.20
N LEU A 373 15.55 -18.06 27.98
CA LEU A 373 15.45 -18.64 26.64
C LEU A 373 14.24 -18.06 25.86
N LYS A 374 13.07 -17.97 26.51
CA LYS A 374 11.87 -17.37 25.91
C LYS A 374 12.02 -15.87 25.66
N GLU A 375 12.68 -15.14 26.56
CA GLU A 375 12.98 -13.72 26.38
C GLU A 375 13.90 -13.49 25.17
N ILE A 376 14.95 -14.30 24.99
CA ILE A 376 15.85 -14.23 23.84
C ILE A 376 15.11 -14.53 22.52
N LEU A 377 14.30 -15.60 22.48
CA LEU A 377 13.54 -15.95 21.28
C LEU A 377 12.50 -14.88 20.93
N ALA A 378 11.79 -14.35 21.92
CA ALA A 378 10.80 -13.29 21.71
C ALA A 378 11.42 -12.01 21.14
N ARG A 379 12.62 -11.63 21.62
CA ARG A 379 13.32 -10.42 21.15
C ARG A 379 13.85 -10.53 19.73
N ASN A 380 14.15 -11.75 19.29
CA ASN A 380 14.59 -12.03 17.93
C ASN A 380 13.43 -12.51 17.04
N PHE A 381 12.18 -12.30 17.48
CA PHE A 381 10.96 -12.65 16.75
C PHE A 381 10.87 -14.13 16.34
N VAL A 382 11.53 -15.03 17.09
CA VAL A 382 11.49 -16.47 16.85
C VAL A 382 10.29 -17.06 17.58
N ASN A 383 9.37 -17.67 16.83
CA ASN A 383 8.22 -18.33 17.42
C ASN A 383 8.62 -19.60 18.19
N TYR A 384 8.22 -19.66 19.45
CA TYR A 384 8.40 -20.79 20.36
C TYR A 384 7.07 -21.34 20.90
N GLN A 385 5.94 -20.92 20.33
CA GLN A 385 4.63 -21.45 20.66
C GLN A 385 4.57 -22.94 20.28
N GLY A 386 4.35 -23.81 21.27
CA GLY A 386 4.37 -25.27 21.11
C GLY A 386 5.61 -25.96 21.68
N CYS A 387 6.64 -25.23 22.11
CA CYS A 387 7.78 -25.81 22.84
C CYS A 387 7.37 -26.16 24.27
N CYS A 388 7.19 -27.45 24.55
CA CYS A 388 6.76 -28.00 25.83
C CYS A 388 7.95 -28.26 26.76
N GLU A 389 9.14 -28.53 26.21
CA GLU A 389 10.33 -28.92 26.98
C GLU A 389 11.48 -27.90 26.87
N LYS A 390 12.33 -27.82 27.90
CA LYS A 390 13.44 -26.84 27.97
C LYS A 390 14.42 -27.01 26.79
N TRP A 391 14.70 -28.24 26.38
CA TRP A 391 15.66 -28.53 25.30
C TRP A 391 15.17 -28.00 23.94
N GLU A 392 13.86 -27.99 23.67
CA GLU A 392 13.29 -27.46 22.41
C GLU A 392 13.51 -25.94 22.31
N LEU A 393 13.46 -25.24 23.44
CA LEU A 393 13.78 -23.81 23.52
C LEU A 393 15.29 -23.57 23.35
N MET A 394 16.12 -24.43 23.95
CA MET A 394 17.58 -24.35 23.80
C MET A 394 18.00 -24.57 22.35
N GLU A 395 17.43 -25.57 21.66
CA GLU A 395 17.74 -25.86 20.27
C GLU A 395 17.45 -24.65 19.36
N LYS A 396 16.31 -24.00 19.55
CA LYS A 396 15.96 -22.77 18.82
C LYS A 396 16.90 -21.60 19.11
N VAL A 397 17.34 -21.42 20.37
CA VAL A 397 18.31 -20.37 20.74
C VAL A 397 19.69 -20.68 20.17
N THR A 398 20.11 -21.95 20.16
CA THR A 398 21.38 -22.39 19.57
C THR A 398 21.43 -22.15 18.07
N HIS A 399 20.34 -22.45 17.35
CA HIS A 399 20.26 -22.16 15.91
C HIS A 399 20.39 -20.65 15.66
N LEU A 400 19.64 -19.83 16.39
CA LEU A 400 19.68 -18.38 16.30
C LEU A 400 21.07 -17.80 16.61
N PHE A 401 21.77 -18.36 17.60
CA PHE A 401 23.13 -17.96 17.97
C PHE A 401 24.15 -18.25 16.86
N ASN A 402 24.07 -19.42 16.22
CA ASN A 402 24.96 -19.78 15.13
C ASN A 402 24.69 -18.94 13.87
N ASP A 403 23.43 -18.70 13.51
CA ASP A 403 23.07 -17.84 12.37
C ASP A 403 23.64 -16.43 12.53
N GLN A 404 23.56 -15.85 13.73
CA GLN A 404 24.13 -14.53 14.01
C GLN A 404 25.67 -14.54 13.95
N LYS A 405 26.32 -15.62 14.38
CA LYS A 405 27.77 -15.76 14.33
C LYS A 405 28.27 -15.89 12.88
N ASP A 406 27.55 -16.62 12.04
CA ASP A 406 27.88 -16.74 10.62
C ASP A 406 27.72 -15.42 9.87
N LEU A 407 26.66 -14.66 10.18
CA LEU A 407 26.48 -13.28 9.68
C LEU A 407 27.59 -12.34 10.15
N HIS A 408 28.10 -12.52 11.36
CA HIS A 408 29.20 -11.70 11.89
C HIS A 408 30.56 -12.07 11.27
N ASN A 409 30.80 -13.37 11.02
CA ASN A 409 32.05 -13.86 10.39
C ASN A 409 32.14 -13.50 8.89
N LEU A 410 31.00 -13.27 8.23
CA LEU A 410 30.94 -12.79 6.84
C LEU A 410 31.17 -11.27 6.72
N ALA A 411 31.27 -10.56 7.85
CA ALA A 411 31.32 -9.10 7.91
C ALA A 411 32.64 -8.58 8.53
N ASP A 412 33.80 -8.98 7.99
CA ASP A 412 35.00 -8.11 7.84
C ASP A 412 36.15 -8.83 7.09
N PRO A 413 36.95 -8.14 6.23
CA PRO A 413 37.81 -7.03 6.71
C PRO A 413 37.84 -5.73 5.86
N ALA A 414 37.88 -4.61 6.61
CA ALA A 414 38.69 -3.38 6.43
C ALA A 414 38.06 -2.09 5.81
N GLU A 415 37.41 -1.29 6.69
CA GLU A 415 37.41 0.20 6.93
C GLU A 415 37.27 1.27 5.81
N PRO A 416 36.86 2.54 6.12
CA PRO A 416 35.90 3.04 7.12
C PRO A 416 34.99 4.21 6.62
N SER A 417 33.72 4.31 7.08
CA SER A 417 32.96 5.56 7.39
C SER A 417 31.42 5.35 7.38
N GLY A 418 30.85 4.75 8.42
CA GLY A 418 29.41 4.45 8.49
C GLY A 418 28.57 5.34 9.43
N GLN A 419 29.15 6.41 10.01
CA GLN A 419 28.45 7.21 11.03
C GLN A 419 27.59 8.36 10.47
N GLU A 420 27.79 8.78 9.21
CA GLU A 420 27.03 9.90 8.63
C GLU A 420 25.66 9.52 8.04
N GLU A 421 25.42 8.23 7.77
CA GLU A 421 24.16 7.79 7.15
C GLU A 421 22.99 7.73 8.15
N ASN A 422 23.27 7.61 9.45
CA ASN A 422 22.26 7.46 10.48
C ASN A 422 21.85 8.75 11.21
N LEU A 423 22.45 9.89 10.85
CA LEU A 423 22.13 11.20 11.41
C LEU A 423 21.03 11.90 10.60
N CYS A 424 20.18 12.65 11.31
CA CYS A 424 19.09 13.44 10.77
C CYS A 424 19.63 14.41 9.72
N LYS A 425 19.12 14.34 8.49
CA LYS A 425 19.64 15.12 7.36
C LYS A 425 19.32 16.62 7.42
N ILE A 426 18.59 17.06 8.44
CA ILE A 426 18.24 18.46 8.69
C ILE A 426 19.16 19.09 9.73
N CYS A 427 19.22 18.55 10.95
CA CYS A 427 20.08 19.09 12.00
C CYS A 427 21.47 18.49 12.04
N MET A 428 21.71 17.32 11.43
CA MET A 428 22.94 16.51 11.53
C MET A 428 23.38 16.13 12.97
N ASP A 429 22.68 16.60 14.00
CA ASP A 429 23.06 16.44 15.41
C ASP A 429 22.38 15.28 16.13
N SER A 430 21.38 14.64 15.53
CA SER A 430 20.57 13.62 16.20
C SER A 430 20.23 12.49 15.23
N PRO A 431 20.09 11.24 15.69
CA PRO A 431 19.80 10.12 14.81
C PRO A 431 18.43 10.24 14.13
N ILE A 432 18.27 9.57 13.00
CA ILE A 432 16.97 9.45 12.32
C ILE A 432 16.06 8.52 13.14
N ASP A 433 15.11 9.12 13.84
CA ASP A 433 14.16 8.45 14.75
C ASP A 433 12.69 8.81 14.47
N CYS A 434 12.39 9.43 13.32
CA CYS A 434 11.05 9.93 13.02
C CYS A 434 10.57 9.49 11.63
N VAL A 435 9.31 9.05 11.55
CA VAL A 435 8.61 8.79 10.29
C VAL A 435 7.58 9.89 10.01
N LEU A 436 7.54 10.36 8.75
CA LEU A 436 6.54 11.33 8.28
C LEU A 436 5.32 10.57 7.73
N LEU A 437 4.15 10.73 8.35
CA LEU A 437 2.92 10.06 7.93
C LEU A 437 2.42 10.62 6.59
N GLU A 438 1.61 9.84 5.87
CA GLU A 438 1.23 9.96 4.44
C GLU A 438 2.31 9.54 3.42
N CYS A 439 3.60 9.75 3.69
CA CYS A 439 4.68 9.37 2.76
C CYS A 439 5.67 8.32 3.28
N GLY A 440 5.70 8.03 4.59
CA GLY A 440 6.49 6.95 5.18
C GLY A 440 8.01 7.17 5.22
N HIS A 441 8.52 8.33 4.78
CA HIS A 441 9.96 8.60 4.75
C HIS A 441 10.53 8.85 6.15
N MET A 442 11.64 8.20 6.46
CA MET A 442 12.41 8.36 7.70
C MET A 442 13.76 8.98 7.40
N VAL A 443 13.84 10.31 7.48
CA VAL A 443 15.06 11.08 7.12
C VAL A 443 15.42 12.18 8.12
N THR A 444 14.58 12.37 9.13
CA THR A 444 14.75 13.42 10.14
C THR A 444 14.67 12.85 11.56
N CYS A 445 15.20 13.58 12.53
CA CYS A 445 14.90 13.35 13.94
C CYS A 445 13.53 13.93 14.30
N SER A 446 12.97 13.51 15.42
CA SER A 446 11.61 13.84 15.84
C SER A 446 11.43 15.31 16.22
N LYS A 447 12.52 16.02 16.52
CA LYS A 447 12.50 17.48 16.72
C LYS A 447 12.37 18.23 15.39
N CYS A 448 13.09 17.79 14.36
CA CYS A 448 13.03 18.37 13.02
C CYS A 448 11.74 18.01 12.30
N GLY A 449 11.33 16.74 12.31
CA GLY A 449 10.11 16.27 11.63
C GLY A 449 8.84 16.97 12.10
N LYS A 450 8.72 17.31 13.39
CA LYS A 450 7.57 18.05 13.95
C LYS A 450 7.44 19.50 13.47
N ARG A 451 8.50 20.09 12.93
CA ARG A 451 8.53 21.49 12.47
C ARG A 451 8.39 21.61 10.95
N MET A 452 8.25 20.49 10.24
CA MET A 452 8.22 20.47 8.79
C MET A 452 6.78 20.34 8.31
N ASN A 453 6.42 21.16 7.33
CA ASN A 453 5.14 21.12 6.63
C ASN A 453 5.17 20.22 5.38
N GLU A 454 6.36 19.95 4.83
CA GLU A 454 6.55 19.12 3.63
C GLU A 454 7.72 18.13 3.82
N CYS A 455 7.59 16.95 3.22
CA CYS A 455 8.64 15.93 3.24
C CYS A 455 9.82 16.35 2.34
N PRO A 456 11.07 16.28 2.80
CA PRO A 456 12.22 16.72 2.01
C PRO A 456 12.58 15.75 0.88
N ILE A 457 12.02 14.53 0.89
CA ILE A 457 12.25 13.50 -0.13
C ILE A 457 11.22 13.58 -1.26
N CYS A 458 9.93 13.58 -0.90
CA CYS A 458 8.85 13.52 -1.88
C CYS A 458 8.00 14.79 -1.98
N ARG A 459 8.32 15.84 -1.19
CA ARG A 459 7.59 17.13 -1.12
C ARG A 459 6.09 17.01 -0.80
N GLN A 460 5.67 15.86 -0.30
CA GLN A 460 4.29 15.65 0.13
C GLN A 460 4.04 16.33 1.47
N TYR A 461 2.85 16.90 1.65
CA TYR A 461 2.46 17.60 2.87
C TYR A 461 2.48 16.64 4.07
N VAL A 462 3.16 17.05 5.14
CA VAL A 462 3.31 16.24 6.36
C VAL A 462 2.16 16.56 7.30
N VAL A 463 1.18 15.65 7.38
CA VAL A 463 0.05 15.79 8.30
C VAL A 463 0.50 15.55 9.75
N ARG A 464 1.41 14.60 9.96
CA ARG A 464 1.91 14.24 11.30
C ARG A 464 3.27 13.54 11.23
N ALA A 465 4.13 13.82 12.22
CA ALA A 465 5.42 13.19 12.39
C ALA A 465 5.43 12.33 13.67
N VAL A 466 5.84 11.07 13.57
CA VAL A 466 5.81 10.10 14.68
C VAL A 466 7.20 9.59 15.00
N HIS A 467 7.58 9.67 16.28
CA HIS A 467 8.84 9.11 16.79
C HIS A 467 8.78 7.59 16.78
N VAL A 468 9.80 6.95 16.23
CA VAL A 468 9.98 5.51 16.12
C VAL A 468 11.16 5.11 16.98
N PHE A 469 10.93 4.16 17.88
CA PHE A 469 12.01 3.55 18.65
C PHE A 469 12.67 2.49 17.78
N ARG A 470 13.93 2.71 17.39
CA ARG A 470 14.74 1.66 16.77
C ARG A 470 14.98 0.57 17.82
N SER A 471 14.55 -0.65 17.52
CA SER A 471 14.68 -1.84 18.35
C SER A 471 16.09 -2.41 18.38
#